data_AF-A0AA38CR29-F1
#
_entry.id   AF-A0AA38CR29-F1
#
_cell.length_a   1.000
_cell.length_b   1.000
_cell.length_c   1.000
_cell.angle_alpha   90.00
_cell.angle_beta   90.00
_cell.angle_gamma   90.00
#
_symmetry.space_group_name_H-M   'P 1'
#
loop_
_entity.id
_entity.type
_entity.pdbx_description
1 polymer ?
#
loop_
_entity_poly.entity_id
_entity_poly.type
_entity_poly.pdbx_seq_one_letter_code
_entity_poly.pdbx_strand_id
1 'polypeptide(L)'
;TYERSCIHKWLDARHKTCPITQLTLPHYVLTPNYALRSLITQWCEAHGIEIPRKPGSTTNEKTSGCSPELLRDKATVDALIHKIFSGILEEQRAATGELRLLAKRNGNNRIYIAEAGAIPPLIKLLSTQDQRKQEHAMTALLNLSIHDGNKRTIVMAGAVPPIVEVLKSGSMEARENAAATLFSLSFPNEHNITI
;
A
#
# COMPACT_ATOMS: atom_id res chain seq x y z
N THR A 1 5.10 6.47 -32.94
CA THR A 1 4.46 6.08 -31.67
C THR A 1 3.45 7.15 -31.27
N TYR A 2 2.30 6.81 -30.69
CA TYR A 2 1.31 7.78 -30.19
C TYR A 2 1.72 8.37 -28.83
N GLU A 3 3.01 8.55 -28.63
CA GLU A 3 3.56 9.08 -27.39
C GLU A 3 3.32 10.57 -27.30
N ARG A 4 2.91 11.03 -26.10
CA ARG A 4 2.59 12.45 -25.83
C ARG A 4 3.73 13.38 -26.24
N SER A 5 4.99 12.98 -26.00
CA SER A 5 6.19 13.74 -26.37
C SER A 5 6.34 13.94 -27.88
N CYS A 6 6.09 12.89 -28.67
CA CYS A 6 6.13 12.94 -30.13
C CYS A 6 5.01 13.82 -30.70
N ILE A 7 3.81 13.74 -30.11
CA ILE A 7 2.66 14.56 -30.52
C ILE A 7 2.89 16.03 -30.19
N HIS A 8 3.46 16.35 -29.02
CA HIS A 8 3.84 17.74 -28.69
C HIS A 8 4.85 18.30 -29.69
N LYS A 9 5.95 17.56 -29.94
CA LYS A 9 6.97 17.98 -30.93
C LYS A 9 6.36 18.21 -32.32
N TRP A 10 5.40 17.38 -32.73
CA TRP A 10 4.69 17.52 -34.00
C TRP A 10 3.88 18.82 -34.07
N LEU A 11 3.14 19.15 -33.00
CA LEU A 11 2.35 20.37 -32.92
C LEU A 11 3.25 21.62 -32.82
N ASP A 12 4.34 21.56 -32.06
CA ASP A 12 5.33 22.64 -31.90
C ASP A 12 6.04 22.98 -33.21
N ALA A 13 6.26 21.99 -34.08
CA ALA A 13 6.76 22.16 -35.44
C ALA A 13 5.73 22.78 -36.41
N ARG A 14 4.60 23.29 -35.90
CA ARG A 14 3.48 23.92 -36.64
C ARG A 14 2.78 23.00 -37.63
N HIS A 15 2.91 21.68 -37.49
CA HIS A 15 2.09 20.76 -38.27
C HIS A 15 0.65 20.78 -37.76
N LYS A 16 -0.27 21.19 -38.64
CA LYS A 16 -1.70 21.35 -38.32
C LYS A 16 -2.56 20.16 -38.74
N THR A 17 -1.95 19.13 -39.30
CA THR A 17 -2.65 17.97 -39.86
C THR A 17 -2.35 16.70 -39.08
N CYS A 18 -3.35 15.84 -39.01
CA CYS A 18 -3.18 14.48 -38.50
C CYS A 18 -2.29 13.70 -39.48
N PRO A 19 -1.20 13.06 -39.03
CA PRO A 19 -0.27 12.35 -39.91
C PRO A 19 -0.89 11.15 -40.63
N ILE A 20 -2.01 10.60 -40.11
CA ILE A 20 -2.67 9.42 -40.68
C ILE A 20 -3.86 9.81 -41.56
N THR A 21 -4.77 10.65 -41.02
CA THR A 21 -6.00 11.00 -41.74
C THR A 21 -5.84 12.23 -42.62
N GLN A 22 -4.72 12.95 -42.53
CA GLN A 22 -4.43 14.21 -43.23
C GLN A 22 -5.46 15.33 -42.97
N LEU A 23 -6.36 15.13 -42.01
CA LEU A 23 -7.36 16.12 -41.62
C LEU A 23 -6.72 17.24 -40.81
N THR A 24 -7.19 18.47 -41.05
CA THR A 24 -6.73 19.65 -40.30
C THR A 24 -7.32 19.64 -38.91
N LEU A 25 -6.47 19.73 -37.89
CA LEU A 25 -6.89 19.73 -36.50
C LEU A 25 -7.41 21.13 -36.13
N PRO A 26 -8.68 21.25 -35.68
CA PRO A 26 -9.27 22.53 -35.30
C PRO A 26 -8.76 23.04 -33.95
N HIS A 27 -8.27 22.13 -33.09
CA HIS A 27 -7.76 22.45 -31.76
C HIS A 27 -6.39 21.79 -31.55
N TYR A 28 -5.46 22.55 -31.00
CA TYR A 28 -4.08 22.13 -30.72
C TYR A 28 -3.83 21.83 -29.24
N VAL A 29 -4.87 22.02 -28.39
CA VAL A 29 -4.77 21.79 -26.95
C VAL A 29 -4.84 20.29 -26.68
N LEU A 30 -3.76 19.74 -26.11
CA LEU A 30 -3.67 18.33 -25.77
C LEU A 30 -4.34 18.05 -24.43
N THR A 31 -5.60 17.62 -24.48
CA THR A 31 -6.34 17.13 -23.32
C THR A 31 -5.66 15.90 -22.74
N PRO A 32 -5.24 15.92 -21.46
CA PRO A 32 -4.68 14.74 -20.82
C PRO A 32 -5.69 13.60 -20.77
N ASN A 33 -5.22 12.35 -20.92
CA ASN A 33 -6.08 11.17 -20.88
C ASN A 33 -6.88 11.04 -19.58
N TYR A 34 -6.36 11.54 -18.45
CA TYR A 34 -7.10 11.54 -17.19
C TYR A 34 -8.34 12.44 -17.23
N ALA A 35 -8.27 13.59 -17.90
CA ALA A 35 -9.38 14.52 -18.02
C ALA A 35 -10.48 13.95 -18.93
N LEU A 36 -10.08 13.31 -20.04
CA LEU A 36 -11.01 12.59 -20.90
C LEU A 36 -11.69 11.44 -20.15
N ARG A 37 -10.93 10.65 -19.38
CA ARG A 37 -11.48 9.57 -18.55
C ARG A 37 -12.46 10.09 -17.51
N SER A 38 -12.13 11.20 -16.84
CA SER A 38 -13.01 11.85 -15.88
C SER A 38 -14.34 12.29 -16.51
N LEU A 39 -14.29 12.91 -17.70
CA LEU A 39 -15.50 13.31 -18.43
C LEU A 39 -16.35 12.11 -18.87
N ILE A 40 -15.72 11.04 -19.32
CA ILE A 40 -16.43 9.79 -19.68
C ILE A 40 -17.11 9.20 -18.44
N THR A 41 -16.40 9.14 -17.31
CA THR A 41 -16.97 8.65 -16.04
C THR A 41 -18.19 9.48 -15.62
N GLN A 42 -18.06 10.81 -15.61
CA GLN A 42 -19.15 11.71 -15.24
C GLN A 42 -20.36 11.57 -16.18
N TRP A 43 -20.12 11.42 -17.48
CA TRP A 43 -21.18 11.23 -18.46
C TRP A 43 -21.88 9.88 -18.29
N CYS A 44 -21.12 8.82 -18.04
CA CYS A 44 -21.65 7.48 -17.78
C CYS A 44 -22.47 7.43 -16.49
N GLU A 45 -22.02 8.08 -15.41
CA GLU A 45 -22.78 8.22 -14.16
C GLU A 45 -24.11 8.94 -14.37
N ALA A 46 -24.10 10.04 -15.12
CA ALA A 46 -25.31 10.81 -15.42
C ALA A 46 -26.34 10.04 -16.26
N HIS A 47 -25.91 9.03 -17.01
CA HIS A 47 -26.78 8.24 -17.90
C HIS A 47 -26.96 6.78 -17.44
N GLY A 48 -26.47 6.42 -16.25
CA GLY A 48 -26.59 5.08 -15.69
C GLY A 48 -25.89 3.98 -16.50
N ILE A 49 -24.84 4.32 -17.25
CA ILE A 49 -24.11 3.39 -18.12
C ILE A 49 -22.91 2.81 -17.35
N GLU A 50 -22.90 1.50 -17.15
CA GLU A 50 -21.75 0.82 -16.55
C GLU A 50 -20.57 0.74 -17.53
N ILE A 51 -19.43 1.31 -17.15
CA ILE A 51 -18.21 1.30 -17.97
C ILE A 51 -17.56 -0.10 -17.88
N PRO A 52 -17.31 -0.79 -19.03
CA PRO A 52 -16.64 -2.08 -19.03
C PRO A 52 -15.23 -1.97 -18.41
N ARG A 53 -15.00 -2.64 -17.28
CA ARG A 53 -13.67 -2.71 -16.64
C ARG A 53 -12.74 -3.59 -17.46
N LYS A 54 -11.61 -3.04 -17.91
CA LYS A 54 -10.50 -3.85 -18.44
C LYS A 54 -9.92 -4.71 -17.30
N PRO A 55 -9.69 -6.02 -17.51
CA PRO A 55 -8.97 -6.84 -16.55
C PRO A 55 -7.49 -6.40 -16.55
N GLY A 56 -7.03 -5.74 -15.48
CA GLY A 56 -5.60 -5.56 -15.23
C GLY A 56 -5.05 -4.19 -14.82
N SER A 57 -5.85 -3.24 -14.31
CA SER A 57 -5.27 -2.00 -13.74
C SER A 57 -5.79 -1.74 -12.32
N THR A 58 -4.96 -2.06 -11.34
CA THR A 58 -5.06 -1.66 -9.94
C THR A 58 -4.64 -0.21 -9.78
N THR A 59 -5.62 0.69 -9.67
CA THR A 59 -5.46 1.97 -8.95
C THR A 59 -6.72 2.19 -8.13
N ASN A 60 -6.53 2.32 -6.82
CA ASN A 60 -7.55 2.61 -5.82
C ASN A 60 -8.28 3.92 -6.13
N GLU A 61 -9.61 3.88 -6.15
CA GLU A 61 -10.44 4.91 -5.51
C GLU A 61 -11.83 4.32 -5.19
N LYS A 62 -12.20 4.48 -3.92
CA LYS A 62 -13.40 3.94 -3.27
C LYS A 62 -14.63 4.67 -3.81
N THR A 63 -15.70 3.94 -4.11
CA THR A 63 -17.00 4.01 -3.38
C THR A 63 -17.99 3.07 -4.07
N SER A 64 -18.13 1.85 -3.56
CA SER A 64 -19.37 1.06 -3.62
C SER A 64 -19.21 -0.18 -2.75
N GLY A 65 -19.88 -0.18 -1.60
CA GLY A 65 -20.00 -1.31 -0.67
C GLY A 65 -18.81 -1.49 0.28
N CYS A 66 -18.87 -0.92 1.48
CA CYS A 66 -18.04 -1.43 2.56
C CYS A 66 -18.58 -2.81 2.95
N SER A 67 -17.90 -3.88 2.54
CA SER A 67 -18.31 -5.23 2.93
C SER A 67 -18.41 -5.32 4.46
N PRO A 68 -19.45 -5.94 5.03
CA PRO A 68 -19.64 -6.05 6.48
C PRO A 68 -18.41 -6.60 7.22
N GLU A 69 -17.66 -7.49 6.57
CA GLU A 69 -16.42 -8.06 7.10
C GLU A 69 -15.29 -7.02 7.27
N LEU A 70 -15.21 -6.03 6.38
CA LEU A 70 -14.21 -4.98 6.45
C LEU A 70 -14.49 -4.03 7.62
N LEU A 71 -15.77 -3.69 7.86
CA LEU A 71 -16.16 -2.88 9.02
C LEU A 71 -15.86 -3.61 10.34
N ARG A 72 -16.17 -4.91 10.40
CA ARG A 72 -15.86 -5.75 11.56
C ARG A 72 -14.37 -5.76 11.84
N ASP A 73 -13.56 -6.03 10.82
CA ASP A 73 -12.10 -6.06 10.95
C ASP A 73 -11.52 -4.73 11.41
N LYS A 74 -12.04 -3.61 10.92
CA LYS A 74 -11.58 -2.28 11.35
C LYS A 74 -11.80 -2.07 12.84
N ALA A 75 -13.01 -2.32 13.31
CA ALA A 75 -13.34 -2.23 14.73
C ALA A 75 -12.47 -3.18 15.59
N THR A 76 -12.21 -4.39 15.08
CA THR A 76 -11.29 -5.34 15.72
C THR A 76 -9.87 -4.79 15.79
N VAL A 77 -9.32 -4.24 14.70
CA VAL A 77 -7.97 -3.67 14.67
C VAL A 77 -7.82 -2.54 15.69
N ASP A 78 -8.79 -1.62 15.77
CA ASP A 78 -8.74 -0.50 16.71
C ASP A 78 -8.71 -1.00 18.17
N ALA A 79 -9.56 -1.98 18.50
CA ALA A 79 -9.59 -2.59 19.82
C ALA A 79 -8.28 -3.33 20.15
N LEU A 80 -7.67 -4.00 19.16
CA LEU A 80 -6.40 -4.72 19.33
C LEU A 80 -5.23 -3.76 19.57
N ILE A 81 -5.19 -2.63 18.87
CA ILE A 81 -4.15 -1.61 19.08
C ILE A 81 -4.22 -1.09 20.51
N HIS A 82 -5.41 -0.80 21.03
CA HIS A 82 -5.57 -0.42 22.45
C HIS A 82 -5.07 -1.52 23.42
N LYS A 83 -5.33 -2.79 23.12
CA LYS A 83 -4.84 -3.92 23.93
C LYS A 83 -3.34 -4.14 23.86
N ILE A 84 -2.68 -3.81 22.75
CA ILE A 84 -1.21 -3.84 22.65
C ILE A 84 -0.56 -2.84 23.64
N PHE A 85 -1.27 -1.78 24.00
CA PHE A 85 -0.84 -0.83 25.02
C PHE A 85 -1.30 -1.20 26.44
N SER A 86 -2.16 -2.20 26.63
CA SER A 86 -2.55 -2.63 27.97
C SER A 86 -1.32 -3.20 28.67
N GLY A 87 -1.11 -2.91 29.97
CA GLY A 87 0.06 -3.37 30.71
C GLY A 87 0.11 -4.89 30.97
N ILE A 88 -0.85 -5.65 30.43
CA ILE A 88 -1.05 -7.06 30.71
C ILE A 88 -0.35 -7.90 29.63
N LEU A 89 0.70 -8.62 30.01
CA LEU A 89 1.57 -9.36 29.10
C LEU A 89 0.81 -10.33 28.17
N GLU A 90 -0.15 -11.08 28.72
CA GLU A 90 -0.94 -12.07 28.00
C GLU A 90 -1.90 -11.43 26.99
N GLU A 91 -2.52 -10.30 27.35
CA GLU A 91 -3.41 -9.55 26.45
C GLU A 91 -2.62 -8.97 25.27
N GLN A 92 -1.44 -8.41 25.53
CA GLN A 92 -0.56 -7.92 24.47
C GLN A 92 -0.17 -9.05 23.52
N ARG A 93 0.18 -10.24 24.05
CA ARG A 93 0.57 -11.39 23.24
C ARG A 93 -0.58 -11.85 22.36
N ALA A 94 -1.77 -12.05 22.94
CA ALA A 94 -2.96 -12.44 22.20
C ALA A 94 -3.33 -11.39 21.14
N ALA A 95 -3.32 -10.11 21.51
CA ALA A 95 -3.68 -9.03 20.61
C ALA A 95 -2.70 -8.90 19.42
N THR A 96 -1.40 -9.03 19.69
CA THR A 96 -0.37 -9.03 18.63
C THR A 96 -0.53 -10.24 17.71
N GLY A 97 -0.83 -11.42 18.29
CA GLY A 97 -1.11 -12.64 17.53
C GLY A 97 -2.32 -12.51 16.61
N GLU A 98 -3.40 -11.88 17.08
CA GLU A 98 -4.60 -11.64 16.28
C GLU A 98 -4.35 -10.58 15.18
N LEU A 99 -3.64 -9.49 15.51
CA LEU A 99 -3.27 -8.47 14.54
C LEU A 99 -2.42 -9.04 13.39
N ARG A 100 -1.49 -9.96 13.71
CA ARG A 100 -0.73 -10.72 12.71
C ARG A 100 -1.64 -11.51 11.77
N LEU A 101 -2.67 -12.19 12.28
CA LEU A 101 -3.61 -12.96 11.48
C LEU A 101 -4.46 -12.06 10.57
N LEU A 102 -4.90 -10.90 11.07
CA LEU A 102 -5.62 -9.92 10.27
C LEU A 102 -4.77 -9.37 9.12
N ALA A 103 -3.49 -9.06 9.37
CA ALA A 103 -2.55 -8.63 8.33
C ALA A 103 -2.30 -9.73 7.27
N LYS A 104 -2.33 -11.01 7.66
CA LYS A 104 -2.20 -12.14 6.73
C LYS A 104 -3.42 -12.26 5.80
N ARG A 105 -4.62 -11.96 6.31
CA ARG A 105 -5.90 -12.29 5.67
C ARG A 105 -6.11 -11.64 4.31
N ASN A 106 -5.82 -10.35 4.15
CA ASN A 106 -5.96 -9.63 2.88
C ASN A 106 -5.17 -8.30 2.86
N GLY A 107 -5.05 -7.69 1.69
CA GLY A 107 -4.35 -6.41 1.50
C GLY A 107 -5.02 -5.20 2.16
N ASN A 108 -6.35 -5.15 2.22
CA ASN A 108 -7.08 -4.04 2.85
C ASN A 108 -6.78 -3.94 4.35
N ASN A 109 -6.66 -5.08 5.02
CA ASN A 109 -6.28 -5.13 6.43
C ASN A 109 -4.85 -4.63 6.63
N ARG A 110 -3.92 -4.97 5.73
CA ARG A 110 -2.53 -4.47 5.81
C ARG A 110 -2.49 -2.95 5.72
N ILE A 111 -3.27 -2.37 4.82
CA ILE A 111 -3.40 -0.92 4.66
C ILE A 111 -3.98 -0.33 5.95
N TYR A 112 -5.14 -0.83 6.39
CA TYR A 112 -5.82 -0.28 7.57
C TYR A 112 -5.00 -0.39 8.85
N ILE A 113 -4.33 -1.52 9.10
CA ILE A 113 -3.48 -1.71 10.29
C ILE A 113 -2.33 -0.70 10.31
N ALA A 114 -1.75 -0.40 9.13
CA ALA A 114 -0.71 0.63 9.03
C ALA A 114 -1.28 2.03 9.26
N GLU A 115 -2.42 2.37 8.64
CA GLU A 115 -3.11 3.66 8.80
C GLU A 115 -3.60 3.90 10.24
N ALA A 116 -4.01 2.84 10.93
CA ALA A 116 -4.43 2.88 12.34
C ALA A 116 -3.25 3.05 13.32
N GLY A 117 -2.01 3.14 12.82
CA GLY A 117 -0.84 3.45 13.64
C GLY A 117 -0.25 2.27 14.39
N ALA A 118 -0.50 1.03 13.96
CA ALA A 118 0.02 -0.16 14.64
C ALA A 118 1.54 -0.39 14.45
N ILE A 119 2.17 0.25 13.46
CA ILE A 119 3.58 0.00 13.11
C ILE A 119 4.56 0.34 14.26
N PRO A 120 4.56 1.55 14.85
CA PRO A 120 5.51 1.86 15.93
C PRO A 120 5.38 0.95 17.16
N PRO A 121 4.16 0.61 17.63
CA PRO A 121 3.99 -0.38 18.71
C PRO A 121 4.57 -1.75 18.36
N LEU A 122 4.33 -2.24 17.14
CA LEU A 122 4.89 -3.52 16.69
C LEU A 122 6.43 -3.50 16.67
N ILE A 123 7.05 -2.38 16.25
CA ILE A 123 8.50 -2.22 16.29
C ILE A 123 9.02 -2.26 17.73
N LYS A 124 8.34 -1.57 18.67
CA LYS A 124 8.71 -1.58 20.08
C LYS A 124 8.66 -2.99 20.68
N LEU A 125 7.68 -3.81 20.27
CA LEU A 125 7.54 -5.18 20.71
C LEU A 125 8.69 -6.09 20.24
N LEU A 126 9.49 -5.71 19.25
CA LEU A 126 10.65 -6.50 18.82
C LEU A 126 11.74 -6.60 19.92
N SER A 127 11.78 -5.65 20.86
CA SER A 127 12.75 -5.64 21.97
C SER A 127 12.24 -6.30 23.25
N THR A 128 11.07 -6.96 23.21
CA THR A 128 10.52 -7.68 24.38
C THR A 128 11.34 -8.94 24.70
N GLN A 129 11.33 -9.35 25.97
CA GLN A 129 11.92 -10.61 26.42
C GLN A 129 10.97 -11.81 26.21
N ASP A 130 9.69 -11.55 25.92
CA ASP A 130 8.71 -12.58 25.58
C ASP A 130 8.88 -13.02 24.12
N GLN A 131 9.55 -14.17 23.92
CA GLN A 131 9.86 -14.71 22.61
C GLN A 131 8.63 -14.84 21.69
N ARG A 132 7.49 -15.31 22.21
CA ARG A 132 6.27 -15.50 21.40
C ARG A 132 5.69 -14.17 20.95
N LYS A 133 5.74 -13.17 21.83
CA LYS A 133 5.30 -11.80 21.50
C LYS A 133 6.22 -11.16 20.45
N GLN A 134 7.54 -11.35 20.57
CA GLN A 134 8.51 -10.91 19.57
C GLN A 134 8.24 -11.57 18.21
N GLU A 135 8.05 -12.88 18.18
CA GLU A 135 7.72 -13.65 16.97
C GLU A 135 6.44 -13.12 16.31
N HIS A 136 5.36 -12.95 17.07
CA HIS A 136 4.12 -12.39 16.54
C HIS A 136 4.29 -10.99 15.96
N ALA A 137 5.04 -10.12 16.65
CA ALA A 137 5.32 -8.77 16.16
C ALA A 137 6.15 -8.77 14.88
N MET A 138 7.18 -9.62 14.81
CA MET A 138 8.04 -9.77 13.64
C MET A 138 7.27 -10.29 12.43
N THR A 139 6.47 -11.35 12.60
CA THR A 139 5.63 -11.87 11.50
C THR A 139 4.53 -10.89 11.11
N ALA A 140 3.99 -10.09 12.04
CA ALA A 140 3.03 -9.04 11.70
C ALA A 140 3.69 -7.99 10.80
N LEU A 141 4.89 -7.50 11.14
CA LEU A 141 5.65 -6.56 10.31
C LEU A 141 5.98 -7.15 8.94
N LEU A 142 6.35 -8.43 8.87
CA LEU A 142 6.53 -9.13 7.60
C LEU A 142 5.26 -9.04 6.75
N ASN A 143 4.11 -9.45 7.30
CA ASN A 143 2.84 -9.43 6.58
C ASN A 143 2.45 -8.02 6.10
N LEU A 144 2.70 -7.00 6.93
CA LEU A 144 2.46 -5.60 6.55
C LEU A 144 3.38 -5.15 5.42
N SER A 145 4.64 -5.57 5.42
CA SER A 145 5.64 -5.20 4.40
C SER A 145 5.33 -5.73 3.00
N ILE A 146 4.51 -6.78 2.88
CA ILE A 146 4.09 -7.34 1.59
C ILE A 146 3.29 -6.30 0.78
N HIS A 147 2.67 -5.31 1.43
CA HIS A 147 2.03 -4.20 0.73
C HIS A 147 3.03 -3.06 0.49
N ASP A 148 3.27 -2.69 -0.77
CA ASP A 148 4.26 -1.66 -1.14
C ASP A 148 4.02 -0.31 -0.47
N GLY A 149 2.75 0.10 -0.31
CA GLY A 149 2.39 1.34 0.38
C GLY A 149 2.83 1.40 1.84
N ASN A 150 3.02 0.25 2.49
CA ASN A 150 3.46 0.17 3.89
C ASN A 150 4.98 0.19 4.04
N LYS A 151 5.75 -0.21 3.02
CA LYS A 151 7.21 -0.38 3.11
C LYS A 151 7.90 0.90 3.56
N ARG A 152 7.58 2.03 2.92
CA ARG A 152 8.12 3.35 3.29
C ARG A 152 7.77 3.72 4.72
N THR A 153 6.52 3.50 5.14
CA THR A 153 6.06 3.79 6.51
C THR A 153 6.80 2.96 7.55
N ILE A 154 7.03 1.67 7.28
CA ILE A 154 7.80 0.78 8.15
C ILE A 154 9.25 1.26 8.28
N VAL A 155 9.90 1.62 7.17
CA VAL A 155 11.29 2.13 7.18
C VAL A 155 11.38 3.46 7.92
N MET A 156 10.47 4.41 7.63
CA MET A 156 10.44 5.73 8.28
C MET A 156 10.14 5.66 9.78
N ALA A 157 9.42 4.62 10.23
CA ALA A 157 9.19 4.35 11.64
C ALA A 157 10.43 3.77 12.36
N GLY A 158 11.57 3.62 11.69
CA GLY A 158 12.82 3.16 12.29
C GLY A 158 12.87 1.65 12.54
N ALA A 159 12.17 0.84 11.74
CA ALA A 159 12.09 -0.60 11.95
C ALA A 159 13.41 -1.36 11.69
N VAL A 160 14.32 -0.81 10.87
CA VAL A 160 15.50 -1.55 10.38
C VAL A 160 16.43 -2.02 11.50
N PRO A 161 16.90 -1.15 12.44
CA PRO A 161 17.80 -1.61 13.50
C PRO A 161 17.19 -2.68 14.42
N PRO A 162 15.93 -2.54 14.90
CA PRO A 162 15.27 -3.60 15.67
C PRO A 162 15.11 -4.92 14.90
N ILE A 163 14.79 -4.88 13.61
CA ILE A 163 14.68 -6.10 12.78
C ILE A 163 16.04 -6.78 12.64
N VAL A 164 17.13 -6.01 12.47
CA VAL A 164 18.50 -6.54 12.41
C VAL A 164 18.90 -7.18 13.74
N GLU A 165 18.46 -6.64 14.88
CA GLU A 165 18.70 -7.26 16.18
C GLU A 165 17.99 -8.62 16.29
N VAL A 166 16.70 -8.68 15.94
CA VAL A 166 15.95 -9.95 15.90
C VAL A 166 16.61 -10.96 14.95
N LEU A 167 17.14 -10.53 13.81
CA LEU A 167 17.87 -11.40 12.88
C LEU A 167 19.13 -12.04 13.48
N LYS A 168 19.79 -11.34 14.41
CA LYS A 168 21.02 -11.81 15.08
C LYS A 168 20.72 -12.73 16.27
N SER A 169 19.76 -12.34 17.11
CA SER A 169 19.59 -12.92 18.45
C SER A 169 18.20 -13.54 18.70
N GLY A 170 17.26 -13.42 17.75
CA GLY A 170 15.92 -14.00 17.87
C GLY A 170 15.86 -15.52 17.71
N SER A 171 14.65 -16.07 17.84
CA SER A 171 14.39 -17.49 17.54
C SER A 171 14.58 -17.80 16.06
N MET A 172 14.68 -19.08 15.70
CA MET A 172 14.83 -19.49 14.30
C MET A 172 13.71 -18.91 13.41
N GLU A 173 12.45 -19.03 13.84
CA GLU A 173 11.30 -18.45 13.14
C GLU A 173 11.38 -16.92 13.05
N ALA A 174 11.74 -16.25 14.15
CA ALA A 174 11.86 -14.80 14.16
C ALA A 174 12.97 -14.31 13.21
N ARG A 175 14.09 -15.03 13.14
CA ARG A 175 15.24 -14.73 12.27
C ARG A 175 14.90 -14.92 10.79
N GLU A 176 14.21 -15.99 10.44
CA GLU A 176 13.71 -16.22 9.07
C GLU A 176 12.75 -15.11 8.65
N ASN A 177 11.78 -14.78 9.52
CA ASN A 177 10.84 -13.69 9.28
C ASN A 177 11.54 -12.32 9.19
N ALA A 178 12.57 -12.07 9.99
CA ALA A 178 13.37 -10.85 9.94
C ALA A 178 14.12 -10.73 8.61
N ALA A 179 14.76 -11.80 8.14
CA ALA A 179 15.43 -11.83 6.84
C ALA A 179 14.46 -11.56 5.69
N ALA A 180 13.30 -12.24 5.68
CA ALA A 180 12.25 -12.03 4.69
C ALA A 180 11.70 -10.59 4.71
N THR A 181 11.59 -9.99 5.90
CA THR A 181 11.12 -8.61 6.05
C THR A 181 12.14 -7.63 5.49
N LEU A 182 13.42 -7.78 5.81
CA LEU A 182 14.47 -6.93 5.24
C LEU A 182 14.53 -7.05 3.71
N PHE A 183 14.39 -8.26 3.17
CA PHE A 183 14.29 -8.46 1.73
C PHE A 183 13.09 -7.74 1.13
N SER A 184 11.90 -7.88 1.73
CA SER A 184 10.68 -7.18 1.30
C SER A 184 10.85 -5.65 1.29
N LEU A 185 11.53 -5.10 2.30
CA LEU A 185 11.81 -3.67 2.44
C LEU A 185 12.95 -3.17 1.53
N SER A 186 13.81 -4.07 1.02
CA SER A 186 15.00 -3.71 0.23
C SER A 186 14.72 -3.29 -1.21
N PHE A 187 13.51 -3.53 -1.72
CA PHE A 187 13.16 -3.13 -3.09
C PHE A 187 12.94 -1.62 -3.18
N PRO A 188 13.74 -0.90 -3.98
CA PRO A 188 13.60 0.53 -4.14
C PRO A 188 12.38 0.82 -5.00
N ASN A 189 11.48 1.68 -4.51
CA ASN A 189 10.84 2.59 -5.42
C ASN A 189 11.96 3.47 -6.00
N GLU A 190 12.34 3.20 -7.24
CA GLU A 190 12.95 4.18 -8.13
C GLU A 190 12.13 5.46 -8.02
N HIS A 191 12.54 6.43 -7.20
CA HIS A 191 12.24 7.87 -7.28
C HIS A 191 12.82 8.59 -6.04
N ASN A 192 14.06 9.07 -6.23
CA ASN A 192 14.68 10.28 -5.66
C ASN A 192 14.54 10.56 -4.16
N ILE A 193 15.56 10.17 -3.40
CA ILE A 193 16.19 11.10 -2.47
C ILE A 193 17.69 11.04 -2.73
N THR A 194 18.18 11.98 -3.52
CA THR A 194 19.59 12.37 -3.47
C THR A 194 19.61 13.89 -3.50
N ILE A 195 20.38 14.39 -2.55
CA ILE A 195 20.46 15.74 -1.98
C ILE A 195 20.94 16.76 -3.02
#